data_AF-A0A7V6HGA3-F1
#
_entry.id   AF-A0A7V6HGA3-F1
#
_cell.length_a   1.000
_cell.length_b   1.000
_cell.length_c   1.000
_cell.angle_alpha   90.00
_cell.angle_beta   90.00
_cell.angle_gamma   90.00
#
_symmetry.space_group_name_H-M   'P 1'
#
loop_
_entity.id
_entity.type
_entity.pdbx_description
1 polymer ?
#
loop_
_entity_poly.entity_id
_entity_poly.type
_entity_poly.pdbx_seq_one_letter_code
_entity_poly.pdbx_strand_id
1 'polypeptide(L)'
;MKKRSRSRILTALFIVFATMTNAAPTGVTVNGTALDDAVSSGGTGWTYNAPTLTLSGAEPLTLSGANTAGKVLVVVSAGATSAVTLSDLTLQTTGSGQCVFELEQNADISLFLAGTNTLASGRDHAGLEVPASASISITNAPSDAAGALTVTGGTMGAGIGGGSKGTGGTVTISGGTIAATGGLYGAGIGGGYLRAGGTVTVHGGTVTATGGMYGAGIGGGRSGNGDAVTITGGTVFARGNNGSADIGPGFSGTASGANIFTGGSVRLANDSISPTPTDNAFQNGVGTAMQTHLPHAHGQRDARLVRDGNEPHT
;
A
#
# COMPACT_ATOMS: atom_id res chain seq x y z
N MET A 1 60.82 26.28 67.90
CA MET A 1 59.36 26.06 67.90
C MET A 1 58.92 25.72 66.47
N LYS A 2 58.60 24.45 66.17
CA LYS A 2 58.30 23.96 64.81
C LYS A 2 56.79 23.68 64.72
N LYS A 3 56.04 24.53 64.03
CA LYS A 3 54.57 24.44 63.91
C LYS A 3 54.22 23.46 62.78
N ARG A 4 53.76 22.25 63.12
CA ARG A 4 53.24 21.27 62.14
C ARG A 4 51.81 21.65 61.76
N SER A 5 51.61 22.17 60.55
CA SER A 5 50.29 22.30 59.92
C SER A 5 49.85 20.90 59.45
N ARG A 6 48.75 20.38 60.00
CA ARG A 6 48.07 19.19 59.46
C ARG A 6 47.00 19.67 58.49
N SER A 7 47.30 19.66 57.19
CA SER A 7 46.29 19.86 56.15
C SER A 7 45.39 18.63 56.10
N ARG A 8 44.12 18.79 56.47
CA ARG A 8 43.07 17.78 56.26
C ARG A 8 42.55 17.94 54.84
N ILE A 9 42.98 17.06 53.94
CA ILE A 9 42.40 16.94 52.61
C ILE A 9 41.01 16.34 52.79
N LEU A 10 39.97 17.13 52.50
CA LEU A 10 38.58 16.70 52.49
C LEU A 10 38.28 16.17 51.08
N THR A 11 38.28 14.86 50.90
CA THR A 11 37.90 14.23 49.63
C THR A 11 36.38 14.37 49.45
N ALA A 12 35.95 15.25 48.55
CA ALA A 12 34.55 15.36 48.16
C ALA A 12 34.17 14.12 47.32
N LEU A 13 33.27 13.29 47.86
CA LEU A 13 32.66 12.18 47.15
C LEU A 13 31.58 12.74 46.22
N PHE A 14 31.88 12.91 44.94
CA PHE A 14 30.88 13.21 43.92
C PHE A 14 30.07 11.93 43.63
N ILE A 15 28.87 11.84 44.21
CA ILE A 15 27.88 10.85 43.80
C ILE A 15 27.27 11.36 42.49
N VAL A 16 27.73 10.83 41.37
CA VAL A 16 27.06 11.00 40.08
C VAL A 16 25.78 10.18 40.13
N PHE A 17 24.63 10.84 40.29
CA PHE A 17 23.34 10.20 40.03
C PHE A 17 23.24 9.94 38.53
N ALA A 18 23.58 8.74 38.08
CA ALA A 18 23.20 8.28 36.76
C ALA A 18 21.66 8.24 36.73
N THR A 19 21.04 9.11 35.94
CA THR A 19 19.62 9.00 35.62
C THR A 19 19.43 7.71 34.86
N MET A 20 18.88 6.69 35.51
CA MET A 20 18.43 5.47 34.85
C MET A 20 17.24 5.87 33.97
N THR A 21 17.48 6.12 32.69
CA THR A 21 16.40 6.23 31.71
C THR A 21 15.84 4.82 31.52
N ASN A 22 14.61 4.60 31.98
CA ASN A 22 13.94 3.32 31.77
C ASN A 22 13.69 3.15 30.27
N ALA A 23 14.17 2.05 29.69
CA ALA A 23 13.90 1.70 28.31
C ALA A 23 12.39 1.60 28.07
N ALA A 24 11.93 2.15 26.94
CA ALA A 24 10.55 2.04 26.48
C ALA A 24 10.50 1.47 25.06
N PRO A 25 10.77 0.16 24.88
CA PRO A 25 10.79 -0.47 23.56
C PRO A 25 9.45 -0.32 22.85
N THR A 26 9.50 0.01 21.56
CA THR A 26 8.29 0.16 20.73
C THR A 26 7.73 -1.16 20.23
N GLY A 27 8.54 -2.23 20.26
CA GLY A 27 8.26 -3.50 19.60
C GLY A 27 8.71 -3.57 18.14
N VAL A 28 9.31 -2.51 17.60
CA VAL A 28 9.85 -2.44 16.23
C VAL A 28 11.37 -2.37 16.25
N THR A 29 12.00 -2.99 15.26
CA THR A 29 13.46 -2.95 15.05
C THR A 29 13.82 -2.46 13.65
N VAL A 30 14.98 -1.82 13.52
CA VAL A 30 15.62 -1.48 12.24
C VAL A 30 16.96 -2.20 12.17
N ASN A 31 17.14 -3.09 11.19
CA ASN A 31 18.33 -3.95 11.08
C ASN A 31 18.67 -4.67 12.39
N GLY A 32 17.63 -5.15 13.10
CA GLY A 32 17.76 -5.82 14.41
C GLY A 32 17.98 -4.88 15.61
N THR A 33 18.17 -3.58 15.40
CA THR A 33 18.27 -2.59 16.48
C THR A 33 16.88 -2.15 16.93
N ALA A 34 16.54 -2.37 18.21
CA ALA A 34 15.24 -1.99 18.76
C ALA A 34 15.07 -0.47 18.86
N LEU A 35 13.88 0.02 18.51
CA LEU A 35 13.49 1.42 18.70
C LEU A 35 12.95 1.63 20.12
N ASP A 36 13.30 2.76 20.72
CA ASP A 36 12.98 3.09 22.11
C ASP A 36 12.35 4.50 22.22
N ASP A 37 11.18 4.60 22.83
CA ASP A 37 10.46 5.88 23.01
C ASP A 37 11.11 6.80 24.04
N ALA A 38 11.84 6.24 25.00
CA ALA A 38 12.45 7.01 26.08
C ALA A 38 13.76 7.67 25.64
N VAL A 39 14.41 7.12 24.60
CA VAL A 39 15.71 7.59 24.12
C VAL A 39 15.77 7.47 22.60
N SER A 40 16.12 8.56 21.92
CA SER A 40 16.33 8.53 20.47
C SER A 40 17.36 7.48 20.07
N SER A 41 17.03 6.66 19.07
CA SER A 41 17.93 5.64 18.50
C SER A 41 18.26 5.98 17.05
N GLY A 42 19.33 5.41 16.49
CA GLY A 42 19.69 5.65 15.10
C GLY A 42 20.81 4.75 14.62
N GLY A 43 20.98 4.72 13.30
CA GLY A 43 22.04 4.00 12.61
C GLY A 43 22.27 4.58 11.23
N THR A 44 23.05 3.89 10.41
CA THR A 44 23.26 4.29 9.01
C THR A 44 21.92 4.30 8.28
N GLY A 45 21.54 5.44 7.69
CA GLY A 45 20.33 5.56 6.87
C GLY A 45 19.01 5.72 7.64
N TRP A 46 19.04 5.75 8.98
CA TRP A 46 17.82 5.92 9.76
C TRP A 46 18.04 6.58 11.12
N THR A 47 17.04 7.33 11.57
CA THR A 47 16.96 7.88 12.92
C THR A 47 15.56 7.69 13.48
N TYR A 48 15.46 7.50 14.79
CA TYR A 48 14.20 7.42 15.50
C TYR A 48 14.16 8.49 16.58
N ASN A 49 13.22 9.41 16.42
CA ASN A 49 12.87 10.42 17.41
C ASN A 49 11.36 10.31 17.60
N ALA A 50 10.95 9.68 18.71
CA ALA A 50 9.58 9.22 18.90
C ALA A 50 8.54 10.33 18.61
N PRO A 51 7.49 10.02 17.83
CA PRO A 51 7.15 8.70 17.27
C PRO A 51 7.74 8.42 15.88
N THR A 52 8.59 9.31 15.35
CA THR A 52 9.01 9.28 13.95
C THR A 52 10.25 8.43 13.74
N LEU A 53 10.13 7.42 12.86
CA LEU A 53 11.25 6.70 12.26
C LEU A 53 11.54 7.32 10.89
N THR A 54 12.61 8.11 10.78
CA THR A 54 13.04 8.72 9.52
C THR A 54 14.02 7.80 8.79
N LEU A 55 13.74 7.50 7.52
CA LEU A 55 14.62 6.77 6.61
C LEU A 55 15.24 7.76 5.63
N SER A 56 16.56 7.96 5.70
CA SER A 56 17.26 9.02 4.94
C SER A 56 17.87 8.56 3.61
N GLY A 57 17.70 7.28 3.23
CA GLY A 57 18.12 6.79 1.91
C GLY A 57 19.53 6.24 1.81
N ALA A 58 20.04 5.57 2.86
CA ALA A 58 21.34 4.90 2.83
C ALA A 58 21.22 3.43 3.23
N GLU A 59 22.01 2.56 2.60
CA GLU A 59 22.05 1.09 2.77
C GLU A 59 20.66 0.39 2.71
N PRO A 60 20.63 -0.94 2.56
CA PRO A 60 19.39 -1.69 2.77
C PRO A 60 18.96 -1.63 4.25
N LEU A 61 17.67 -1.35 4.48
CA LEU A 61 17.07 -1.34 5.82
C LEU A 61 16.01 -2.43 5.94
N THR A 62 16.04 -3.18 7.03
CA THR A 62 15.01 -4.18 7.38
C THR A 62 14.21 -3.69 8.57
N LEU A 63 12.92 -3.52 8.38
CA LEU A 63 11.95 -3.15 9.41
C LEU A 63 11.18 -4.40 9.84
N SER A 64 11.13 -4.65 11.15
CA SER A 64 10.47 -5.84 11.72
C SER A 64 9.78 -5.53 13.04
N GLY A 65 8.84 -6.39 13.43
CA GLY A 65 8.15 -6.32 14.72
C GLY A 65 6.78 -5.68 14.63
N ALA A 66 6.22 -5.27 15.76
CA ALA A 66 4.84 -4.80 15.82
C ALA A 66 4.67 -3.55 16.68
N ASN A 67 3.95 -2.56 16.14
CA ASN A 67 3.47 -1.41 16.88
C ASN A 67 2.06 -1.01 16.42
N THR A 68 1.05 -1.26 17.25
CA THR A 68 -0.35 -0.87 16.99
C THR A 68 -0.80 0.32 17.83
N ALA A 69 0.14 0.94 18.57
CA ALA A 69 -0.10 2.05 19.47
C ALA A 69 0.14 3.42 18.82
N GLY A 70 0.51 3.46 17.53
CA GLY A 70 0.88 4.70 16.83
C GLY A 70 2.16 5.35 17.35
N LYS A 71 3.07 4.57 17.94
CA LYS A 71 4.36 5.04 18.46
C LYS A 71 5.46 5.02 17.40
N VAL A 72 5.28 4.27 16.32
CA VAL A 72 6.25 4.24 15.21
C VAL A 72 5.55 4.67 13.93
N LEU A 73 5.95 5.83 13.41
CA LEU A 73 5.49 6.41 12.15
C LEU A 73 6.69 6.53 11.23
N VAL A 74 6.68 5.77 10.13
CA VAL A 74 7.81 5.73 9.18
C VAL A 74 7.69 6.89 8.20
N VAL A 75 8.75 7.67 8.07
CA VAL A 75 8.87 8.77 7.09
C VAL A 75 10.12 8.56 6.26
N VAL A 76 9.95 8.39 4.96
CA VAL A 76 11.06 8.37 4.01
C VAL A 76 11.34 9.80 3.56
N SER A 77 12.56 10.29 3.81
CA SER A 77 12.93 11.67 3.52
C SER A 77 12.85 12.04 2.04
N ALA A 78 12.61 13.32 1.77
CA ALA A 78 12.51 13.84 0.41
C ALA A 78 13.76 13.52 -0.43
N GLY A 79 13.55 13.02 -1.64
CA GLY A 79 14.63 12.60 -2.55
C GLY A 79 15.40 11.35 -2.11
N ALA A 80 15.03 10.71 -1.00
CA ALA A 80 15.70 9.50 -0.55
C ALA A 80 15.45 8.35 -1.53
N THR A 81 16.52 7.58 -1.78
CA THR A 81 16.45 6.30 -2.48
C THR A 81 16.92 5.21 -1.54
N SER A 82 16.14 4.15 -1.35
CA SER A 82 16.48 3.09 -0.40
C SER A 82 15.85 1.76 -0.79
N ALA A 83 16.55 0.68 -0.45
CA ALA A 83 15.99 -0.65 -0.39
C ALA A 83 15.46 -0.90 1.03
N VAL A 84 14.14 -0.97 1.18
CA VAL A 84 13.49 -1.23 2.47
C VAL A 84 12.87 -2.61 2.43
N THR A 85 13.23 -3.48 3.36
CA THR A 85 12.58 -4.77 3.57
C THR A 85 11.61 -4.66 4.73
N LEU A 86 10.35 -5.04 4.53
CA LEU A 86 9.42 -5.31 5.63
C LEU A 86 9.50 -6.81 5.93
N SER A 87 9.80 -7.18 7.17
CA SER A 87 9.90 -8.57 7.61
C SER A 87 9.08 -8.77 8.87
N ASP A 88 7.91 -9.40 8.72
CA ASP A 88 6.92 -9.58 9.79
C ASP A 88 6.60 -8.28 10.53
N LEU A 89 6.42 -7.20 9.77
CA LEU A 89 6.15 -5.87 10.31
C LEU A 89 4.65 -5.61 10.41
N THR A 90 4.18 -5.20 11.59
CA THR A 90 2.81 -4.68 11.78
C THR A 90 2.87 -3.26 12.34
N LEU A 91 2.46 -2.27 11.55
CA LEU A 91 2.29 -0.89 12.00
C LEU A 91 0.83 -0.47 11.86
N GLN A 92 0.24 -0.02 12.95
CA GLN A 92 -1.14 0.45 12.97
C GLN A 92 -1.30 1.66 13.90
N THR A 93 -2.17 2.57 13.49
CA THR A 93 -2.66 3.65 14.34
C THR A 93 -4.15 3.92 14.12
N THR A 94 -4.80 4.49 15.15
CA THR A 94 -6.17 5.03 15.07
C THR A 94 -6.21 6.55 15.18
N GLY A 95 -5.06 7.21 15.37
CA GLY A 95 -4.99 8.67 15.53
C GLY A 95 -5.35 9.40 14.25
N SER A 96 -6.12 10.48 14.33
CA SER A 96 -6.38 11.34 13.17
C SER A 96 -5.08 11.99 12.71
N GLY A 97 -4.79 11.99 11.40
CA GLY A 97 -3.58 12.62 10.86
C GLY A 97 -2.28 11.86 11.11
N GLN A 98 -2.35 10.57 11.46
CA GLN A 98 -1.16 9.73 11.62
C GLN A 98 -1.03 8.75 10.45
N CYS A 99 0.07 8.89 9.70
CA CYS A 99 0.46 7.96 8.65
C CYS A 99 1.49 6.98 9.19
N VAL A 100 1.24 5.66 9.06
CA VAL A 100 2.22 4.67 9.55
C VAL A 100 3.43 4.54 8.65
N PHE A 101 3.29 4.89 7.36
CA PHE A 101 4.36 4.84 6.38
C PHE A 101 4.13 5.87 5.27
N GLU A 102 4.96 6.91 5.23
CA GLU A 102 4.88 8.01 4.27
C GLU A 102 6.18 8.17 3.49
N LEU A 103 6.06 8.42 2.18
CA LEU A 103 7.13 8.91 1.33
C LEU A 103 7.01 10.42 1.16
N GLU A 104 8.08 11.16 1.41
CA GLU A 104 8.14 12.58 1.08
C GLU A 104 8.42 12.80 -0.42
N GLN A 105 8.41 14.07 -0.84
CA GLN A 105 8.54 14.46 -2.25
C GLN A 105 9.79 13.87 -2.90
N ASN A 106 9.62 13.30 -4.09
CA ASN A 106 10.69 12.71 -4.90
C ASN A 106 11.42 11.53 -4.24
N ALA A 107 10.90 10.97 -3.14
CA ALA A 107 11.42 9.71 -2.64
C ALA A 107 11.11 8.57 -3.63
N ASP A 108 12.08 7.68 -3.84
CA ASP A 108 11.97 6.53 -4.73
C ASP A 108 12.47 5.26 -4.02
N ILE A 109 11.54 4.38 -3.63
CA ILE A 109 11.83 3.27 -2.73
C ILE A 109 11.59 1.92 -3.41
N SER A 110 12.56 1.01 -3.24
CA SER A 110 12.35 -0.41 -3.51
C SER A 110 11.95 -1.12 -2.22
N LEU A 111 10.69 -1.56 -2.15
CA LEU A 111 10.11 -2.26 -1.02
C LEU A 111 10.15 -3.78 -1.25
N PHE A 112 10.83 -4.50 -0.35
CA PHE A 112 10.94 -5.94 -0.35
C PHE A 112 10.05 -6.54 0.75
N LEU A 113 9.30 -7.58 0.43
CA LEU A 113 8.38 -8.23 1.36
C LEU A 113 8.93 -9.57 1.82
N ALA A 114 9.14 -9.72 3.12
CA ALA A 114 9.39 -10.98 3.80
C ALA A 114 8.32 -11.21 4.88
N GLY A 115 7.86 -12.45 5.02
CA GLY A 115 6.82 -12.81 5.96
C GLY A 115 5.50 -12.06 5.72
N THR A 116 4.76 -11.81 6.80
CA THR A 116 3.45 -11.15 6.72
C THR A 116 3.51 -9.73 7.27
N ASN A 117 3.23 -8.75 6.43
CA ASN A 117 3.32 -7.34 6.78
C ASN A 117 1.94 -6.67 6.77
N THR A 118 1.69 -5.78 7.73
CA THR A 118 0.44 -5.03 7.86
C THR A 118 0.72 -3.55 8.12
N LEU A 119 0.12 -2.68 7.30
CA LEU A 119 0.17 -1.23 7.46
C LEU A 119 -1.26 -0.67 7.52
N ALA A 120 -1.61 0.05 8.58
CA ALA A 120 -2.93 0.65 8.75
C ALA A 120 -2.83 2.07 9.34
N SER A 121 -3.09 3.06 8.49
CA SER A 121 -3.01 4.48 8.85
C SER A 121 -4.31 5.02 9.45
N GLY A 122 -4.18 6.15 10.12
CA GLY A 122 -5.29 6.92 10.64
C GLY A 122 -5.99 7.77 9.57
N ARG A 123 -7.05 8.47 10.00
CA ARG A 123 -7.86 9.36 9.14
C ARG A 123 -6.97 10.31 8.33
N ASP A 124 -7.38 10.53 7.09
CA ASP A 124 -6.79 11.41 6.08
C ASP A 124 -5.49 10.91 5.43
N HIS A 125 -5.00 9.73 5.79
CA HIS A 125 -3.78 9.16 5.22
C HIS A 125 -4.01 7.83 4.51
N ALA A 126 -3.20 7.57 3.48
CA ALA A 126 -3.13 6.25 2.92
C ALA A 126 -2.45 5.28 3.89
N GLY A 127 -2.74 3.98 3.79
CA GLY A 127 -2.08 2.98 4.64
C GLY A 127 -0.57 2.90 4.32
N LEU A 128 -0.23 3.12 3.05
CA LEU A 128 1.12 3.41 2.57
C LEU A 128 1.05 4.64 1.67
N GLU A 129 1.51 5.78 2.17
CA GLU A 129 1.36 7.06 1.50
C GLU A 129 2.49 7.32 0.50
N VAL A 130 2.09 7.41 -0.77
CA VAL A 130 2.94 7.67 -1.93
C VAL A 130 2.35 8.90 -2.64
N PRO A 131 2.83 10.12 -2.36
CA PRO A 131 2.34 11.33 -3.00
C PRO A 131 2.75 11.42 -4.48
N ALA A 132 2.11 12.32 -5.23
CA ALA A 132 2.26 12.45 -6.68
C ALA A 132 3.70 12.51 -7.23
N SER A 133 4.66 13.04 -6.47
CA SER A 133 6.07 13.12 -6.88
C SER A 133 6.95 11.97 -6.41
N ALA A 134 6.41 11.05 -5.60
CA ALA A 134 7.14 9.90 -5.08
C ALA A 134 6.83 8.63 -5.89
N SER A 135 7.73 7.67 -5.80
CA SER A 135 7.60 6.36 -6.42
C SER A 135 7.93 5.24 -5.46
N ILE A 136 7.24 4.11 -5.63
CA ILE A 136 7.55 2.88 -4.93
C ILE A 136 7.50 1.69 -5.87
N SER A 137 8.49 0.81 -5.75
CA SER A 137 8.55 -0.50 -6.42
C SER A 137 8.45 -1.60 -5.37
N ILE A 138 7.40 -2.42 -5.43
CA ILE A 138 7.12 -3.48 -4.45
C ILE A 138 7.42 -4.85 -5.08
N THR A 139 8.20 -5.66 -4.37
CA THR A 139 8.48 -7.05 -4.76
C THR A 139 8.73 -7.93 -3.53
N ASN A 140 8.83 -9.23 -3.76
CA ASN A 140 9.26 -10.18 -2.75
C ASN A 140 10.71 -9.93 -2.33
N ALA A 141 11.02 -10.12 -1.05
CA ALA A 141 12.40 -10.26 -0.62
C ALA A 141 13.03 -11.47 -1.36
N PRO A 142 14.33 -11.42 -1.73
CA PRO A 142 14.97 -12.51 -2.46
C PRO A 142 14.89 -13.87 -1.73
N SER A 143 14.79 -13.85 -0.40
CA SER A 143 14.69 -15.02 0.45
C SER A 143 13.25 -15.54 0.67
N ASP A 144 12.24 -14.82 0.19
CA ASP A 144 10.84 -15.15 0.48
C ASP A 144 9.91 -14.88 -0.70
N ALA A 145 9.59 -15.93 -1.46
CA ALA A 145 8.66 -15.85 -2.58
C ALA A 145 7.19 -15.67 -2.15
N ALA A 146 6.87 -15.84 -0.86
CA ALA A 146 5.53 -15.75 -0.31
C ALA A 146 5.27 -14.45 0.47
N GLY A 147 6.19 -13.48 0.41
CA GLY A 147 6.06 -12.18 1.07
C GLY A 147 4.70 -11.54 0.84
N ALA A 148 4.07 -11.08 1.92
CA ALA A 148 2.72 -10.54 1.90
C ALA A 148 2.65 -9.15 2.54
N LEU A 149 1.77 -8.31 2.00
CA LEU A 149 1.50 -6.97 2.50
C LEU A 149 -0.01 -6.69 2.48
N THR A 150 -0.57 -6.44 3.67
CA THR A 150 -1.93 -5.93 3.85
C THR A 150 -1.87 -4.45 4.19
N VAL A 151 -2.53 -3.61 3.40
CA VAL A 151 -2.51 -2.15 3.55
C VAL A 151 -3.93 -1.62 3.66
N THR A 152 -4.20 -0.83 4.71
CA THR A 152 -5.51 -0.21 4.93
C THR A 152 -5.38 1.30 5.09
N GLY A 153 -6.03 2.04 4.20
CA GLY A 153 -6.16 3.48 4.29
C GLY A 153 -7.09 3.90 5.43
N GLY A 154 -6.79 5.04 6.05
CA GLY A 154 -7.75 5.70 6.92
C GLY A 154 -8.89 6.32 6.11
N THR A 155 -9.92 6.82 6.80
CA THR A 155 -11.01 7.58 6.14
C THR A 155 -10.40 8.66 5.23
N MET A 156 -10.86 8.73 3.97
CA MET A 156 -10.39 9.60 2.88
C MET A 156 -9.03 9.27 2.25
N GLY A 157 -8.27 8.32 2.77
CA GLY A 157 -7.00 7.87 2.20
C GLY A 157 -7.10 6.58 1.38
N ALA A 158 -6.21 6.42 0.41
CA ALA A 158 -6.09 5.19 -0.35
C ALA A 158 -5.52 4.03 0.50
N GLY A 159 -5.60 2.79 0.03
CA GLY A 159 -4.79 1.71 0.62
C GLY A 159 -3.31 2.03 0.40
N ILE A 160 -2.89 2.04 -0.87
CA ILE A 160 -1.56 2.47 -1.31
C ILE A 160 -1.71 3.66 -2.24
N GLY A 161 -1.02 4.78 -1.98
CA GLY A 161 -1.05 5.97 -2.82
C GLY A 161 -1.33 7.25 -2.03
N GLY A 162 -2.24 8.10 -2.48
CA GLY A 162 -2.46 9.42 -1.88
C GLY A 162 -3.32 9.42 -0.61
N GLY A 163 -2.99 10.30 0.33
CA GLY A 163 -3.88 10.69 1.42
C GLY A 163 -5.08 11.53 0.95
N SER A 164 -5.88 12.02 1.90
CA SER A 164 -7.04 12.88 1.66
C SER A 164 -6.63 14.13 0.87
N LYS A 165 -7.28 14.37 -0.28
CA LYS A 165 -6.90 15.44 -1.22
C LYS A 165 -5.46 15.34 -1.75
N GLY A 166 -4.80 14.19 -1.62
CA GLY A 166 -3.54 13.82 -2.27
C GLY A 166 -3.76 12.94 -3.50
N THR A 167 -3.12 13.30 -4.61
CA THR A 167 -3.02 12.45 -5.81
C THR A 167 -2.02 11.33 -5.53
N GLY A 168 -2.33 10.11 -5.98
CA GLY A 168 -1.39 8.98 -5.87
C GLY A 168 -0.13 9.21 -6.69
N GLY A 169 1.01 8.74 -6.18
CA GLY A 169 2.27 8.71 -6.89
C GLY A 169 2.38 7.54 -7.86
N THR A 170 3.62 7.14 -8.13
CA THR A 170 3.90 5.97 -8.98
C THR A 170 4.03 4.72 -8.14
N VAL A 171 3.21 3.70 -8.44
CA VAL A 171 3.24 2.41 -7.76
C VAL A 171 3.53 1.31 -8.78
N THR A 172 4.65 0.63 -8.59
CA THR A 172 5.04 -0.53 -9.41
C THR A 172 5.03 -1.79 -8.56
N ILE A 173 4.34 -2.84 -8.99
CA ILE A 173 4.26 -4.13 -8.29
C ILE A 173 4.82 -5.22 -9.20
N SER A 174 5.90 -5.85 -8.76
CA SER A 174 6.58 -6.93 -9.50
C SER A 174 6.44 -8.29 -8.82
N GLY A 175 6.02 -8.34 -7.56
CA GLY A 175 5.87 -9.57 -6.78
C GLY A 175 5.09 -9.37 -5.48
N GLY A 176 4.96 -10.46 -4.72
CA GLY A 176 4.25 -10.47 -3.44
C GLY A 176 2.75 -10.72 -3.52
N THR A 177 2.16 -10.98 -2.36
CA THR A 177 0.71 -11.03 -2.15
C THR A 177 0.26 -9.73 -1.51
N ILE A 178 -0.37 -8.85 -2.29
CA ILE A 178 -0.75 -7.49 -1.88
C ILE A 178 -2.26 -7.41 -1.72
N ALA A 179 -2.72 -7.00 -0.54
CA ALA A 179 -4.11 -6.67 -0.26
C ALA A 179 -4.21 -5.19 0.14
N ALA A 180 -4.67 -4.34 -0.78
CA ALA A 180 -4.79 -2.90 -0.57
C ALA A 180 -6.27 -2.50 -0.47
N THR A 181 -6.66 -1.94 0.67
CA THR A 181 -8.03 -1.49 0.94
C THR A 181 -8.05 0.01 1.23
N GLY A 182 -8.81 0.75 0.42
CA GLY A 182 -9.05 2.18 0.64
C GLY A 182 -9.97 2.40 1.82
N GLY A 183 -9.74 3.49 2.57
CA GLY A 183 -10.72 3.96 3.53
C GLY A 183 -11.92 4.60 2.85
N LEU A 184 -12.89 5.09 3.64
CA LEU A 184 -14.07 5.77 3.11
C LEU A 184 -13.69 6.85 2.08
N TYR A 185 -14.17 6.74 0.83
CA TYR A 185 -13.86 7.62 -0.30
C TYR A 185 -12.47 7.49 -0.96
N GLY A 186 -11.57 6.66 -0.44
CA GLY A 186 -10.25 6.40 -1.03
C GLY A 186 -10.23 5.19 -1.96
N ALA A 187 -9.31 5.17 -2.93
CA ALA A 187 -9.08 4.02 -3.78
C ALA A 187 -8.39 2.86 -3.04
N GLY A 188 -8.48 1.64 -3.54
CA GLY A 188 -7.65 0.53 -3.06
C GLY A 188 -6.17 0.84 -3.29
N ILE A 189 -5.82 1.06 -4.57
CA ILE A 189 -4.51 1.59 -4.98
C ILE A 189 -4.75 2.84 -5.83
N GLY A 190 -4.17 3.97 -5.42
CA GLY A 190 -4.19 5.21 -6.18
C GLY A 190 -4.51 6.44 -5.34
N GLY A 191 -5.58 7.17 -5.70
CA GLY A 191 -5.89 8.48 -5.15
C GLY A 191 -6.70 8.45 -3.86
N GLY A 192 -6.48 9.44 -2.99
CA GLY A 192 -7.39 9.74 -1.89
C GLY A 192 -8.61 10.54 -2.33
N TYR A 193 -9.43 10.95 -1.36
CA TYR A 193 -10.66 11.71 -1.59
C TYR A 193 -10.42 12.95 -2.48
N LEU A 194 -11.23 13.13 -3.52
CA LEU A 194 -11.19 14.23 -4.50
C LEU A 194 -9.95 14.26 -5.42
N ARG A 195 -9.16 13.18 -5.48
CA ARG A 195 -7.92 13.17 -6.26
C ARG A 195 -7.71 11.93 -7.10
N ALA A 196 -6.90 12.14 -8.13
CA ALA A 196 -6.64 11.16 -9.17
C ALA A 196 -5.70 10.04 -8.69
N GLY A 197 -5.73 8.93 -9.43
CA GLY A 197 -5.06 7.68 -9.09
C GLY A 197 -3.53 7.73 -9.08
N GLY A 198 -2.91 8.56 -9.91
CA GLY A 198 -1.49 8.40 -10.21
C GLY A 198 -1.25 7.23 -11.18
N THR A 199 0.00 6.79 -11.27
CA THR A 199 0.40 5.71 -12.20
C THR A 199 0.52 4.40 -11.46
N VAL A 200 -0.18 3.37 -11.92
CA VAL A 200 -0.09 2.01 -11.36
C VAL A 200 0.39 1.04 -12.42
N THR A 201 1.47 0.30 -12.13
CA THR A 201 2.01 -0.74 -13.00
C THR A 201 2.11 -2.06 -12.26
N VAL A 202 1.57 -3.14 -12.84
CA VAL A 202 1.68 -4.50 -12.31
C VAL A 202 2.41 -5.39 -13.32
N HIS A 203 3.57 -5.89 -12.92
CA HIS A 203 4.36 -6.87 -13.67
C HIS A 203 4.21 -8.29 -13.13
N GLY A 204 3.85 -8.45 -11.86
CA GLY A 204 3.79 -9.75 -11.20
C GLY A 204 3.10 -9.72 -9.84
N GLY A 205 3.09 -10.86 -9.14
CA GLY A 205 2.44 -11.03 -7.84
C GLY A 205 0.94 -11.30 -7.91
N THR A 206 0.31 -11.31 -6.73
CA THR A 206 -1.15 -11.39 -6.56
C THR A 206 -1.62 -10.11 -5.88
N VAL A 207 -2.43 -9.31 -6.58
CA VAL A 207 -2.90 -8.00 -6.11
C VAL A 207 -4.41 -8.03 -5.94
N THR A 208 -4.88 -7.74 -4.73
CA THR A 208 -6.28 -7.45 -4.43
C THR A 208 -6.41 -5.98 -4.05
N ALA A 209 -7.10 -5.21 -4.88
CA ALA A 209 -7.32 -3.78 -4.68
C ALA A 209 -8.82 -3.49 -4.51
N THR A 210 -9.20 -3.08 -3.30
CA THR A 210 -10.60 -2.79 -2.95
C THR A 210 -10.75 -1.33 -2.56
N GLY A 211 -11.51 -0.58 -3.34
CA GLY A 211 -11.86 0.80 -3.01
C GLY A 211 -12.77 0.88 -1.80
N GLY A 212 -12.67 1.95 -1.02
CA GLY A 212 -13.70 2.28 -0.05
C GLY A 212 -15.00 2.71 -0.74
N MET A 213 -16.02 3.09 0.03
CA MET A 213 -17.28 3.60 -0.55
C MET A 213 -16.98 4.73 -1.53
N TYR A 214 -17.42 4.60 -2.78
CA TYR A 214 -17.19 5.55 -3.88
C TYR A 214 -15.76 5.68 -4.41
N GLY A 215 -14.78 4.95 -3.87
CA GLY A 215 -13.41 4.87 -4.39
C GLY A 215 -13.26 3.73 -5.40
N ALA A 216 -12.37 3.89 -6.38
CA ALA A 216 -12.07 2.81 -7.31
C ALA A 216 -11.29 1.67 -6.65
N GLY A 217 -11.30 0.48 -7.25
CA GLY A 217 -10.37 -0.58 -6.85
C GLY A 217 -8.93 -0.13 -7.10
N ILE A 218 -8.61 0.18 -8.35
CA ILE A 218 -7.37 0.82 -8.79
C ILE A 218 -7.71 2.11 -9.53
N GLY A 219 -7.15 3.25 -9.13
CA GLY A 219 -7.36 4.54 -9.77
C GLY A 219 -7.79 5.63 -8.77
N GLY A 220 -8.84 6.38 -9.10
CA GLY A 220 -9.23 7.58 -8.34
C GLY A 220 -10.01 7.32 -7.06
N GLY A 221 -9.84 8.21 -6.07
CA GLY A 221 -10.79 8.32 -4.95
C GLY A 221 -12.13 8.91 -5.41
N ARG A 222 -13.10 9.11 -4.51
CA ARG A 222 -14.39 9.75 -4.86
C ARG A 222 -14.13 11.14 -5.49
N SER A 223 -14.76 11.42 -6.63
CA SER A 223 -14.54 12.59 -7.49
C SER A 223 -13.10 12.72 -8.02
N GLY A 224 -12.33 11.63 -7.99
CA GLY A 224 -10.98 11.51 -8.49
C GLY A 224 -10.94 10.78 -9.82
N ASN A 225 -10.05 11.23 -10.72
CA ASN A 225 -9.90 10.65 -12.05
C ASN A 225 -9.13 9.31 -12.00
N GLY A 226 -9.33 8.48 -13.03
CA GLY A 226 -8.81 7.11 -13.05
C GLY A 226 -7.30 6.95 -13.29
N ASP A 227 -6.70 7.87 -14.06
CA ASP A 227 -5.31 7.85 -14.50
C ASP A 227 -4.84 6.50 -15.11
N ALA A 228 -3.53 6.35 -15.33
CA ALA A 228 -2.98 5.25 -16.11
C ALA A 228 -2.78 3.98 -15.27
N VAL A 229 -3.29 2.86 -15.77
CA VAL A 229 -3.07 1.53 -15.18
C VAL A 229 -2.52 0.60 -16.24
N THR A 230 -1.33 0.05 -15.98
CA THR A 230 -0.67 -0.92 -16.87
C THR A 230 -0.55 -2.26 -16.16
N ILE A 231 -1.01 -3.34 -16.79
CA ILE A 231 -0.91 -4.70 -16.27
C ILE A 231 -0.25 -5.56 -17.36
N THR A 232 0.94 -6.07 -17.06
CA THR A 232 1.74 -6.89 -17.99
C THR A 232 1.94 -8.31 -17.47
N GLY A 233 1.57 -8.59 -16.22
CA GLY A 233 1.69 -9.90 -15.59
C GLY A 233 1.01 -9.96 -14.22
N GLY A 234 1.15 -11.09 -13.52
CA GLY A 234 0.54 -11.32 -12.22
C GLY A 234 -0.96 -11.66 -12.26
N THR A 235 -1.57 -11.73 -11.09
CA THR A 235 -3.03 -11.88 -10.90
C THR A 235 -3.56 -10.64 -10.19
N VAL A 236 -4.52 -9.94 -10.80
CA VAL A 236 -5.12 -8.71 -10.25
C VAL A 236 -6.61 -8.93 -10.06
N PHE A 237 -7.08 -8.72 -8.83
CA PHE A 237 -8.50 -8.58 -8.51
C PHE A 237 -8.78 -7.15 -8.07
N ALA A 238 -9.66 -6.46 -8.81
CA ALA A 238 -10.01 -5.08 -8.54
C ALA A 238 -11.51 -4.94 -8.25
N ARG A 239 -11.84 -4.13 -7.24
CA ARG A 239 -13.23 -3.86 -6.85
C ARG A 239 -13.43 -2.40 -6.48
N GLY A 240 -14.24 -1.71 -7.27
CA GLY A 240 -14.89 -0.46 -6.91
C GLY A 240 -16.16 -0.73 -6.11
N ASN A 241 -16.65 0.30 -5.41
CA ASN A 241 -17.87 0.23 -4.63
C ASN A 241 -18.76 1.46 -4.87
N ASN A 242 -20.08 1.24 -4.88
CA ASN A 242 -21.10 2.30 -4.97
C ASN A 242 -21.00 3.18 -6.23
N GLY A 243 -20.78 2.57 -7.39
CA GLY A 243 -20.77 3.25 -8.69
C GLY A 243 -19.43 3.89 -9.09
N SER A 244 -18.35 3.57 -8.38
CA SER A 244 -16.98 3.74 -8.89
C SER A 244 -16.58 2.58 -9.82
N ALA A 245 -15.52 2.78 -10.60
CA ALA A 245 -14.94 1.72 -11.42
C ALA A 245 -14.14 0.72 -10.57
N ASP A 246 -14.03 -0.52 -11.04
CA ASP A 246 -13.06 -1.47 -10.50
C ASP A 246 -11.64 -1.02 -10.82
N ILE A 247 -11.41 -0.63 -12.08
CA ILE A 247 -10.19 0.05 -12.52
C ILE A 247 -10.58 1.33 -13.26
N GLY A 248 -10.19 2.49 -12.75
CA GLY A 248 -10.54 3.78 -13.33
C GLY A 248 -10.97 4.83 -12.30
N PRO A 249 -11.92 5.73 -12.63
CA PRO A 249 -12.29 6.82 -11.75
C PRO A 249 -13.10 6.34 -10.54
N GLY A 250 -13.02 7.10 -9.46
CA GLY A 250 -14.00 7.00 -8.38
C GLY A 250 -15.36 7.56 -8.80
N PHE A 251 -16.37 7.42 -7.95
CA PHE A 251 -17.70 7.97 -8.23
C PHE A 251 -17.62 9.47 -8.51
N SER A 252 -18.27 9.94 -9.58
CA SER A 252 -18.19 11.34 -10.06
C SER A 252 -16.80 11.81 -10.50
N GLY A 253 -15.82 10.91 -10.64
CA GLY A 253 -14.57 11.17 -11.33
C GLY A 253 -14.70 10.96 -12.83
N THR A 254 -13.74 11.47 -13.61
CA THR A 254 -13.71 11.27 -15.06
C THR A 254 -12.66 10.24 -15.45
N ALA A 255 -12.92 9.48 -16.52
CA ALA A 255 -11.88 8.69 -17.16
C ALA A 255 -10.72 9.59 -17.59
N SER A 256 -9.50 9.22 -17.21
CA SER A 256 -8.24 9.84 -17.62
C SER A 256 -7.18 8.76 -17.76
N GLY A 257 -6.07 9.07 -18.43
CA GLY A 257 -5.02 8.07 -18.68
C GLY A 257 -5.46 6.97 -19.64
N ALA A 258 -4.71 5.88 -19.65
CA ALA A 258 -4.99 4.68 -20.44
C ALA A 258 -4.87 3.44 -19.57
N ASN A 259 -5.76 2.48 -19.82
CA ASN A 259 -5.64 1.12 -19.29
C ASN A 259 -4.97 0.25 -20.36
N ILE A 260 -3.85 -0.39 -20.04
CA ILE A 260 -3.04 -1.20 -20.97
C ILE A 260 -2.77 -2.56 -20.32
N PHE A 261 -3.40 -3.63 -20.81
CA PHE A 261 -3.37 -4.97 -20.25
C PHE A 261 -2.81 -6.01 -21.23
N THR A 262 -1.48 -6.11 -21.30
CA THR A 262 -0.79 -6.98 -22.26
C THR A 262 -0.46 -8.36 -21.71
N GLY A 263 -0.77 -8.64 -20.45
CA GLY A 263 -0.55 -9.94 -19.82
C GLY A 263 -1.16 -10.06 -18.42
N GLY A 264 -0.90 -11.20 -17.77
CA GLY A 264 -1.47 -11.53 -16.45
C GLY A 264 -2.92 -12.01 -16.50
N SER A 265 -3.57 -12.06 -15.34
CA SER A 265 -4.99 -12.37 -15.17
C SER A 265 -5.67 -11.23 -14.41
N VAL A 266 -6.64 -10.57 -15.02
CA VAL A 266 -7.37 -9.45 -14.42
C VAL A 266 -8.82 -9.85 -14.19
N ARG A 267 -9.27 -9.80 -12.94
CA ARG A 267 -10.66 -10.03 -12.55
C ARG A 267 -11.25 -8.74 -11.99
N LEU A 268 -12.30 -8.27 -12.63
CA LEU A 268 -13.11 -7.13 -12.19
C LEU A 268 -14.30 -7.66 -11.37
N ALA A 269 -14.60 -7.02 -10.25
CA ALA A 269 -15.70 -7.47 -9.39
C ALA A 269 -17.09 -7.13 -9.95
N ASN A 270 -17.19 -6.01 -10.67
CA ASN A 270 -18.42 -5.42 -11.19
C ASN A 270 -18.34 -5.20 -12.72
N ASP A 271 -17.36 -5.79 -13.40
CA ASP A 271 -17.06 -5.59 -14.83
C ASP A 271 -16.92 -4.10 -15.22
N SER A 272 -16.49 -3.26 -14.27
CA SER A 272 -16.45 -1.82 -14.44
C SER A 272 -15.02 -1.33 -14.65
N ILE A 273 -14.70 -0.91 -15.87
CA ILE A 273 -13.39 -0.35 -16.20
C ILE A 273 -13.53 0.91 -17.06
N SER A 274 -12.78 1.96 -16.75
CA SER A 274 -12.82 3.20 -17.52
C SER A 274 -11.50 3.99 -17.45
N PRO A 275 -10.88 4.35 -18.60
CA PRO A 275 -11.32 4.01 -19.97
C PRO A 275 -11.20 2.51 -20.27
N THR A 276 -11.87 2.01 -21.31
CA THR A 276 -11.71 0.61 -21.74
C THR A 276 -10.24 0.35 -22.12
N PRO A 277 -9.68 -0.83 -21.82
CA PRO A 277 -8.30 -1.15 -22.18
C PRO A 277 -8.04 -0.99 -23.68
N THR A 278 -6.92 -0.36 -24.04
CA THR A 278 -6.63 0.06 -25.42
C THR A 278 -6.01 -1.02 -26.31
N ASP A 279 -5.73 -2.22 -25.78
CA ASP A 279 -4.95 -3.26 -26.43
C ASP A 279 -5.76 -4.48 -26.92
N ASN A 280 -7.06 -4.30 -27.18
CA ASN A 280 -7.96 -5.32 -27.74
C ASN A 280 -8.10 -6.62 -26.91
N ALA A 281 -7.35 -6.80 -25.82
CA ALA A 281 -7.42 -7.97 -24.93
C ALA A 281 -8.79 -8.08 -24.26
N PHE A 282 -9.41 -6.95 -23.92
CA PHE A 282 -10.76 -6.91 -23.33
C PHE A 282 -11.91 -7.06 -24.34
N GLN A 283 -11.69 -6.78 -25.64
CA GLN A 283 -12.76 -6.82 -26.66
C GLN A 283 -12.93 -8.18 -27.35
N ASN A 284 -11.92 -9.05 -27.33
CA ASN A 284 -11.91 -10.32 -28.06
C ASN A 284 -12.23 -11.56 -27.21
N GLY A 285 -12.92 -11.42 -26.08
CA GLY A 285 -13.30 -12.58 -25.25
C GLY A 285 -12.13 -13.21 -24.49
N VAL A 286 -11.00 -12.51 -24.32
CA VAL A 286 -9.92 -12.89 -23.39
C VAL A 286 -10.25 -12.44 -21.95
N GLY A 287 -11.55 -12.44 -21.61
CA GLY A 287 -12.06 -12.56 -20.24
C GLY A 287 -11.99 -14.02 -19.73
N THR A 288 -11.08 -14.83 -20.29
CA THR A 288 -10.84 -16.21 -19.87
C THR A 288 -9.67 -16.29 -18.90
N ALA A 289 -9.85 -15.70 -17.72
CA ALA A 289 -9.22 -16.16 -16.48
C ALA A 289 -10.11 -15.70 -15.31
N MET A 290 -10.88 -16.66 -14.76
CA MET A 290 -11.76 -16.54 -13.57
C MET A 290 -13.23 -16.16 -13.78
N GLN A 291 -13.91 -16.79 -14.75
CA GLN A 291 -15.33 -17.13 -14.59
C GLN A 291 -15.42 -18.57 -14.06
N THR A 292 -15.06 -18.78 -12.78
CA THR A 292 -15.23 -20.09 -12.13
C THR A 292 -16.68 -20.28 -11.71
N HIS A 293 -17.41 -21.03 -12.54
CA HIS A 293 -18.46 -21.99 -12.20
C HIS A 293 -19.27 -21.76 -10.90
N LEU A 294 -20.45 -21.15 -11.05
CA LEU A 294 -21.63 -21.44 -10.22
C LEU A 294 -22.74 -21.91 -11.18
N PRO A 295 -23.12 -23.21 -11.19
CA PRO A 295 -24.14 -23.69 -12.11
C PRO A 295 -25.52 -23.17 -11.66
N HIS A 296 -26.05 -22.19 -12.39
CA HIS A 296 -27.49 -21.93 -12.39
C HIS A 296 -28.12 -22.85 -13.43
N ALA A 297 -28.70 -23.94 -12.96
CA ALA A 297 -29.61 -24.75 -13.76
C ALA A 297 -30.82 -23.89 -14.14
N HIS A 298 -31.10 -23.70 -15.43
CA HIS A 298 -32.47 -23.57 -15.91
C HIS A 298 -32.56 -23.85 -17.43
N GLY A 299 -33.55 -24.69 -17.77
CA GLY A 299 -33.72 -25.41 -19.03
C GLY A 299 -33.72 -24.60 -20.32
N GLN A 300 -33.06 -25.15 -21.34
CA GLN A 300 -33.35 -24.90 -22.74
C GLN A 300 -34.81 -25.25 -23.05
N ARG A 301 -35.55 -24.31 -23.64
CA ARG A 301 -36.65 -24.66 -24.56
C ARG A 301 -36.14 -24.46 -25.98
N ASP A 302 -36.06 -25.57 -26.69
CA ASP A 302 -35.86 -25.67 -28.12
C ASP A 302 -36.92 -24.88 -28.90
N ALA A 303 -36.48 -24.08 -29.87
CA ALA A 303 -37.30 -23.67 -31.00
C ALA A 303 -36.47 -23.86 -32.28
N ARG A 304 -36.37 -25.11 -32.72
CA ARG A 304 -35.82 -25.48 -34.02
C ARG A 304 -36.94 -25.42 -35.06
N LEU A 305 -36.84 -24.45 -35.97
CA LEU A 305 -37.61 -24.39 -37.21
C LEU A 305 -37.36 -25.67 -38.03
N VAL A 306 -38.41 -26.46 -38.25
CA VAL A 306 -38.46 -27.48 -39.31
C VAL A 306 -39.62 -27.09 -40.22
N ARG A 307 -39.30 -26.70 -41.46
CA ARG A 307 -40.27 -26.72 -42.56
C ARG A 307 -40.15 -28.10 -43.19
N ASP A 308 -41.20 -28.91 -43.11
CA ASP A 308 -41.38 -30.06 -43.99
C ASP A 308 -42.64 -29.88 -44.81
N GLY A 309 -42.52 -30.25 -46.09
CA GLY A 309 -43.50 -30.05 -47.14
C GLY A 309 -44.74 -30.92 -46.99
N ASN A 310 -45.83 -30.42 -47.57
CA ASN A 310 -47.08 -31.15 -47.71
C ASN A 310 -47.52 -31.00 -49.18
N GLU A 311 -47.39 -32.07 -49.96
CA GLU A 311 -48.15 -32.25 -51.20
C GLU A 311 -49.35 -33.17 -50.91
N PRO A 312 -50.54 -32.89 -51.49
CA PRO A 312 -51.75 -33.63 -51.18
C PRO A 312 -51.98 -34.83 -52.11
N HIS A 313 -52.43 -35.94 -51.53
CA HIS A 313 -53.17 -36.97 -52.25
C HIS A 313 -54.67 -36.68 -52.15
N THR A 314 -55.28 -36.35 -53.29
CA THR A 314 -56.47 -36.99 -53.93
C THR A 314 -56.95 -36.11 -55.05
#